data_AF-A0A804HQT4-F1
#
_entry.id   AF-A0A804HQT4-F1
#
_cell.length_a   1.000
_cell.length_b   1.000
_cell.length_c   1.000
_cell.angle_alpha   90.00
_cell.angle_beta   90.00
_cell.angle_gamma   90.00
#
_symmetry.space_group_name_H-M   'P 1'
#
loop_
_entity.id
_entity.type
_entity.pdbx_description
1 polymer ?
#
loop_
_entity_poly.entity_id
_entity_poly.type
_entity_poly.pdbx_seq_one_letter_code
_entity_poly.pdbx_strand_id
1 'polypeptide(L)'
;MRGALTIRPSSAPLLTAGQPLLRLSRGTINRRIPATTPPPCLRLTTAVAVGSAFQPDEATVPAPLPLPVPPVSKFKIALCQLSVTPEKERNIARARKAIEEAAGRGAQLVLLPEIWNSPFSNDNFPVYAEDIEGVGDAAPSFSMLSEAARSLQITIIGGSIPERSGDRLYNTCCVFGTDGKLLGKHRKIHLFDIDIPGEITFKESNTLTAGEHATIVDTDVGRIGIGICHDIRFPELAILYAARGAHLLCYPGAFNITTGSLLWELMQRARAADNQLFVATCSPARDTGACYVAWGHSTLVGPFGEVIAMAGHEEAIIVEEVDYSLIELRRSSIPLNQQRRGDLYRLVDVHRLNSRGL
;
A
#
# COMPACT_ATOMS: atom_id res chain seq x y z
N MET A 1 -37.95 3.45 -49.45
CA MET A 1 -38.90 4.07 -48.52
C MET A 1 -38.22 4.12 -47.15
N ARG A 2 -37.67 5.30 -46.79
CA ARG A 2 -38.07 6.15 -45.65
C ARG A 2 -38.13 5.40 -44.31
N GLY A 3 -37.35 5.70 -43.28
CA GLY A 3 -36.56 6.91 -43.02
C GLY A 3 -35.45 6.70 -41.98
N ALA A 4 -34.41 7.52 -42.13
CA ALA A 4 -33.26 7.63 -41.26
C ALA A 4 -33.57 8.53 -40.06
N LEU A 5 -33.19 8.09 -38.87
CA LEU A 5 -33.24 8.90 -37.65
C LEU A 5 -31.87 9.59 -37.49
N THR A 6 -31.84 10.88 -37.83
CA THR A 6 -30.67 11.76 -37.68
C THR A 6 -30.71 12.39 -36.29
N ILE A 7 -29.73 12.05 -35.45
CA ILE A 7 -29.53 12.68 -34.14
C ILE A 7 -28.70 13.96 -34.36
N ARG A 8 -29.31 15.12 -34.08
CA ARG A 8 -28.63 16.43 -34.11
C ARG A 8 -27.85 16.64 -32.81
N PRO A 9 -26.63 17.19 -32.84
CA PRO A 9 -25.94 17.63 -31.64
C PRO A 9 -26.51 18.99 -31.17
N SER A 10 -26.82 19.08 -29.88
CA SER A 10 -27.23 20.31 -29.20
C SER A 10 -26.02 21.20 -28.96
N SER A 11 -26.00 22.37 -29.59
CA SER A 11 -25.06 23.46 -29.39
C SER A 11 -25.33 24.18 -28.05
N ALA A 12 -24.37 24.14 -27.13
CA ALA A 12 -24.31 25.05 -25.98
C ALA A 12 -23.35 26.22 -26.31
N PRO A 13 -23.66 27.47 -25.89
CA PRO A 13 -23.00 28.65 -26.42
C PRO A 13 -21.64 28.95 -25.77
N LEU A 14 -20.73 29.45 -26.60
CA LEU A 14 -19.51 30.16 -26.20
C LEU A 14 -19.86 31.43 -25.40
N LEU A 15 -19.17 31.65 -24.28
CA LEU A 15 -19.07 32.94 -23.61
C LEU A 15 -17.69 33.54 -23.89
N THR A 16 -17.66 34.63 -24.67
CA THR A 16 -16.51 35.50 -24.84
C THR A 16 -16.78 36.88 -24.22
N ALA A 17 -15.67 37.47 -23.74
CA ALA A 17 -15.42 38.90 -23.52
C ALA A 17 -16.08 39.62 -22.32
N GLY A 18 -15.26 39.90 -21.30
CA GLY A 18 -14.68 41.24 -21.13
C GLY A 18 -15.39 42.26 -20.23
N GLN A 19 -14.56 42.87 -19.36
CA GLN A 19 -14.65 44.18 -18.66
C GLN A 19 -14.80 44.12 -17.12
N PRO A 20 -14.33 45.15 -16.37
CA PRO A 20 -12.95 45.63 -16.29
C PRO A 20 -12.42 45.70 -14.83
N LEU A 21 -11.09 45.78 -14.72
CA LEU A 21 -10.35 46.03 -13.47
C LEU A 21 -10.82 47.30 -12.74
N LEU A 22 -11.31 47.14 -11.52
CA LEU A 22 -11.48 48.24 -10.57
C LEU A 22 -10.09 48.73 -10.10
N ARG A 23 -9.74 49.95 -10.53
CA ARG A 23 -8.62 50.73 -10.00
C ARG A 23 -8.84 51.00 -8.52
N LEU A 24 -7.96 50.48 -7.67
CA LEU A 24 -7.82 50.93 -6.29
C LEU A 24 -7.05 52.25 -6.27
N SER A 25 -7.73 53.33 -5.88
CA SER A 25 -7.14 54.64 -5.61
C SER A 25 -6.27 54.58 -4.36
N ARG A 26 -5.03 55.10 -4.44
CA ARG A 26 -4.16 55.34 -3.28
C ARG A 26 -4.79 56.42 -2.39
N GLY A 27 -5.44 56.00 -1.31
CA GLY A 27 -5.87 56.87 -0.22
C GLY A 27 -4.93 56.70 0.98
N THR A 28 -4.18 57.75 1.30
CA THR A 28 -3.31 57.82 2.47
C THR A 28 -4.17 57.94 3.73
N ILE A 29 -4.24 56.90 4.56
CA ILE A 29 -4.86 56.97 5.88
C ILE A 29 -3.75 56.83 6.93
N ASN A 30 -3.44 57.95 7.55
CA ASN A 30 -2.55 58.05 8.70
C ASN A 30 -3.36 57.70 9.96
N ARG A 31 -3.25 56.46 10.46
CA ARG A 31 -3.81 56.06 11.77
C ARG A 31 -2.70 55.45 12.63
N ARG A 32 -2.41 56.13 13.74
CA ARG A 32 -1.53 55.66 14.82
C ARG A 32 -2.10 54.39 15.43
N ILE A 33 -1.28 53.34 15.50
CA ILE A 33 -1.55 52.09 16.22
C ILE A 33 -1.05 52.27 17.66
N PRO A 34 -1.87 52.02 18.71
CA PRO A 34 -1.36 51.97 20.07
C PRO A 34 -0.66 50.64 20.32
N ALA A 35 0.51 50.69 20.96
CA ALA A 35 1.29 49.52 21.33
C ALA A 35 0.51 48.65 22.34
N THR A 36 0.11 47.45 21.94
CA THR A 36 -0.43 46.43 22.82
C THR A 36 0.71 45.52 23.28
N THR A 37 0.92 45.43 24.59
CA THR A 37 1.84 44.49 25.24
C THR A 37 1.52 43.04 24.85
N PRO A 38 2.51 42.18 24.59
CA PRO A 38 2.28 40.76 24.35
C PRO A 38 1.75 40.08 25.62
N PRO A 39 0.90 39.04 25.51
CA PRO A 39 0.43 38.30 26.67
C PRO A 39 1.61 37.54 27.32
N PRO A 40 1.55 37.27 28.63
CA PRO A 40 2.63 36.58 29.31
C PRO A 40 2.75 35.16 28.78
N CYS A 41 3.96 34.80 28.36
CA CYS A 41 4.35 33.46 27.98
C CYS A 41 4.10 32.52 29.16
N LEU A 42 3.18 31.55 29.02
CA LEU A 42 2.95 30.54 30.05
C LEU A 42 4.26 29.77 30.27
N ARG A 43 4.83 29.90 31.48
CA ARG A 43 5.92 29.03 31.92
C ARG A 43 5.39 27.60 31.98
N LEU A 44 5.99 26.68 31.23
CA LEU A 44 5.81 25.25 31.46
C LEU A 44 6.34 24.93 32.85
N THR A 45 5.43 24.75 33.80
CA THR A 45 5.72 24.03 35.03
C THR A 45 5.96 22.56 34.67
N THR A 46 7.05 22.00 35.15
CA THR A 46 7.35 20.56 35.10
C THR A 46 6.18 19.80 35.72
N ALA A 47 5.34 19.21 34.87
CA ALA A 47 4.25 18.35 35.30
C ALA A 47 4.85 17.08 35.91
N VAL A 48 4.53 16.83 37.17
CA VAL A 48 4.64 15.50 37.79
C VAL A 48 3.83 14.55 36.90
N ALA A 49 4.42 13.42 36.50
CA ALA A 49 3.78 12.43 35.65
C ALA A 49 2.58 11.79 36.37
N VAL A 50 1.43 12.44 36.30
CA VAL A 50 0.13 11.81 36.54
C VAL A 50 -0.04 10.83 35.38
N GLY A 51 -0.08 9.53 35.67
CA GLY A 51 -0.35 8.52 34.64
C GLY A 51 -1.55 8.98 33.82
N SER A 52 -1.38 9.06 32.49
CA SER A 52 -2.44 9.52 31.59
C SER A 52 -3.70 8.72 31.87
N ALA A 53 -4.81 9.38 32.22
CA ALA A 53 -6.10 8.74 32.47
C ALA A 53 -6.58 7.90 31.27
N PHE A 54 -5.99 8.10 30.09
CA PHE A 54 -6.32 7.42 28.84
C PHE A 54 -5.60 6.08 28.65
N GLN A 55 -4.60 5.74 29.47
CA GLN A 55 -3.83 4.49 29.37
C GLN A 55 -3.39 4.14 27.93
N PRO A 56 -2.76 5.07 27.18
CA PRO A 56 -2.48 4.87 25.75
C PRO A 56 -1.65 3.61 25.43
N ASP A 57 -0.73 3.24 26.31
CA ASP A 57 0.10 2.05 26.15
C ASP A 57 -0.68 0.72 26.26
N GLU A 58 -1.88 0.77 26.83
CA GLU A 58 -2.78 -0.39 26.97
C GLU A 58 -3.74 -0.55 25.78
N ALA A 59 -3.81 0.45 24.89
CA ALA A 59 -4.70 0.44 23.73
C ALA A 59 -4.35 -0.62 22.67
N THR A 60 -3.11 -1.11 22.71
CA THR A 60 -2.68 -2.30 21.96
C THR A 60 -2.03 -3.27 22.94
N VAL A 61 -2.34 -4.56 22.82
CA VAL A 61 -1.82 -5.61 23.70
C VAL A 61 -1.14 -6.70 22.88
N PRO A 62 0.18 -6.99 23.06
CA PRO A 62 1.09 -6.28 23.96
C PRO A 62 1.26 -4.79 23.59
N ALA A 63 1.97 -3.99 24.40
CA ALA A 63 2.22 -2.58 24.08
C ALA A 63 2.97 -2.41 22.75
N PRO A 64 2.76 -1.31 22.00
CA PRO A 64 3.48 -1.03 20.76
C PRO A 64 5.01 -1.08 20.92
N LEU A 65 5.72 -1.56 19.91
CA LEU A 65 7.18 -1.47 19.86
C LEU A 65 7.60 -0.03 19.51
N PRO A 66 8.73 0.46 20.04
CA PRO A 66 9.33 1.68 19.52
C PRO A 66 9.63 1.50 18.03
N LEU A 67 9.51 2.58 17.26
CA LEU A 67 9.89 2.55 15.85
C LEU A 67 11.40 2.28 15.77
N PRO A 68 11.86 1.18 15.14
CA PRO A 68 13.28 0.93 15.02
C PRO A 68 13.91 1.96 14.09
N VAL A 69 15.17 2.34 14.35
CA VAL A 69 15.90 3.24 13.44
C VAL A 69 16.07 2.52 12.09
N PRO A 70 15.55 3.07 10.98
CA PRO A 70 15.69 2.43 9.68
C PRO A 70 17.16 2.50 9.23
N PRO A 71 17.69 1.50 8.50
CA PRO A 71 19.07 1.52 8.03
C PRO A 71 19.39 2.70 7.10
N VAL A 72 18.37 3.22 6.42
CA VAL A 72 18.43 4.43 5.57
C VAL A 72 17.27 5.36 5.90
N SER A 73 17.49 6.68 5.79
CA SER A 73 16.45 7.70 6.03
C SER A 73 15.64 8.05 4.77
N LYS A 74 16.30 7.98 3.60
CA LYS A 74 15.72 8.22 2.29
C LYS A 74 16.12 7.11 1.32
N PHE A 75 15.20 6.69 0.48
CA PHE A 75 15.46 5.72 -0.58
C PHE A 75 14.40 5.86 -1.68
N LYS A 76 14.65 5.26 -2.85
CA LYS A 76 13.64 5.18 -3.90
C LYS A 76 12.91 3.85 -3.88
N ILE A 77 11.57 3.91 -3.95
CA ILE A 77 10.70 2.76 -4.17
C ILE A 77 10.20 2.77 -5.61
N ALA A 78 10.10 1.58 -6.22
CA ALA A 78 9.43 1.40 -7.49
C ALA A 78 8.14 0.57 -7.37
N LEU A 79 7.08 1.02 -8.03
CA LEU A 79 5.82 0.29 -8.19
C LEU A 79 5.70 -0.15 -9.65
N CYS A 80 5.85 -1.44 -9.92
CA CYS A 80 5.80 -1.98 -11.27
C CYS A 80 4.39 -2.47 -11.58
N GLN A 81 3.56 -1.62 -12.17
CA GLN A 81 2.23 -1.99 -12.66
C GLN A 81 2.36 -2.78 -13.96
N LEU A 82 2.22 -4.11 -13.89
CA LEU A 82 2.49 -5.02 -15.00
C LEU A 82 1.22 -5.44 -15.76
N SER A 83 1.31 -5.58 -17.08
CA SER A 83 0.32 -6.31 -17.86
C SER A 83 0.50 -7.81 -17.66
N VAL A 84 -0.58 -8.49 -17.28
CA VAL A 84 -0.59 -9.94 -17.00
C VAL A 84 -1.25 -10.67 -18.15
N THR A 85 -0.62 -11.74 -18.62
CA THR A 85 -1.11 -12.58 -19.73
C THR A 85 -1.27 -14.04 -19.30
N PRO A 86 -1.92 -14.91 -20.09
CA PRO A 86 -1.95 -16.34 -19.82
C PRO A 86 -0.59 -17.05 -19.93
N GLU A 87 0.41 -16.44 -20.56
CA GLU A 87 1.75 -17.01 -20.74
C GLU A 87 2.64 -16.71 -19.53
N LYS A 88 2.82 -17.68 -18.62
CA LYS A 88 3.59 -17.49 -17.37
C LYS A 88 5.02 -17.01 -17.64
N GLU A 89 5.73 -17.64 -18.56
CA GLU A 89 7.12 -17.32 -18.89
C GLU A 89 7.24 -15.88 -19.38
N ARG A 90 6.24 -15.41 -20.12
CA ARG A 90 6.19 -14.03 -20.61
C ARG A 90 5.95 -13.04 -19.48
N ASN A 91 5.11 -13.39 -18.50
CA ASN A 91 4.90 -12.57 -17.31
C ASN A 91 6.19 -12.48 -16.46
N ILE A 92 6.89 -13.60 -16.28
CA ILE A 92 8.19 -13.65 -15.58
C ILE A 92 9.23 -12.78 -16.29
N ALA A 93 9.36 -12.89 -17.61
CA ALA A 93 10.29 -12.07 -18.39
C ALA A 93 9.94 -10.57 -18.30
N ARG A 94 8.66 -10.21 -18.33
CA ARG A 94 8.20 -8.82 -18.14
C ARG A 94 8.51 -8.30 -16.75
N ALA A 95 8.20 -9.07 -15.71
CA ALA A 95 8.49 -8.69 -14.33
C ALA A 95 9.99 -8.45 -14.13
N ARG A 96 10.85 -9.36 -14.62
CA ARG A 96 12.31 -9.18 -14.59
C ARG A 96 12.73 -7.87 -15.25
N LYS A 97 12.27 -7.61 -16.48
CA LYS A 97 12.62 -6.39 -17.20
C LYS A 97 12.19 -5.13 -16.44
N ALA A 98 10.99 -5.14 -15.85
CA ALA A 98 10.50 -4.01 -15.06
C ALA A 98 11.33 -3.78 -13.78
N ILE A 99 11.74 -4.87 -13.11
CA ILE A 99 12.63 -4.82 -11.95
C ILE A 99 14.00 -4.21 -12.35
N GLU A 100 14.58 -4.69 -13.45
CA GLU A 100 15.87 -4.19 -13.97
C GLU A 100 15.78 -2.70 -14.34
N GLU A 101 14.71 -2.27 -14.99
CA GLU A 101 14.48 -0.85 -15.32
C GLU A 101 14.31 0.01 -14.05
N ALA A 102 13.54 -0.47 -13.07
CA ALA A 102 13.37 0.20 -11.78
C ALA A 102 14.71 0.36 -11.05
N ALA A 103 15.53 -0.69 -11.00
CA ALA A 103 16.86 -0.65 -10.42
C ALA A 103 17.77 0.34 -11.17
N GLY A 104 17.72 0.35 -12.50
CA GLY A 104 18.45 1.33 -13.33
C GLY A 104 18.05 2.79 -13.07
N ARG A 105 16.83 3.02 -12.57
CA ARG A 105 16.33 4.34 -12.12
C ARG A 105 16.67 4.66 -10.66
N GLY A 106 17.42 3.77 -10.00
CA GLY A 106 17.92 3.92 -8.64
C GLY A 106 16.96 3.43 -7.56
N ALA A 107 15.95 2.63 -7.90
CA ALA A 107 15.08 2.02 -6.89
C ALA A 107 15.87 1.05 -6.01
N GLN A 108 15.71 1.16 -4.70
CA GLN A 108 16.30 0.24 -3.70
C GLN A 108 15.25 -0.76 -3.18
N LEU A 109 13.98 -0.46 -3.39
CA LEU A 109 12.84 -1.32 -3.11
C LEU A 109 11.95 -1.42 -4.36
N VAL A 110 11.59 -2.62 -4.77
CA VAL A 110 10.61 -2.84 -5.86
C VAL A 110 9.39 -3.58 -5.31
N LEU A 111 8.19 -3.12 -5.70
CA LEU A 111 6.92 -3.77 -5.40
C LEU A 111 6.25 -4.23 -6.71
N LEU A 112 6.03 -5.54 -6.82
CA LEU A 112 5.24 -6.15 -7.91
C LEU A 112 3.74 -6.27 -7.51
N PRO A 113 2.84 -6.54 -8.48
CA PRO A 113 1.41 -6.60 -8.20
C PRO A 113 0.91 -7.96 -7.72
N GLU A 114 -0.36 -8.05 -7.31
CA GLU A 114 -1.00 -9.32 -6.94
C GLU A 114 -1.16 -10.24 -8.16
N ILE A 115 -0.89 -11.55 -7.96
CA ILE A 115 -1.00 -12.63 -8.96
C ILE A 115 -0.42 -12.19 -10.31
N TRP A 116 0.81 -11.69 -10.29
CA TRP A 116 1.43 -11.10 -11.48
C TRP A 116 1.91 -12.14 -12.50
N ASN A 117 2.06 -13.40 -12.08
CA ASN A 117 2.60 -14.47 -12.92
C ASN A 117 1.53 -15.23 -13.73
N SER A 118 0.24 -14.96 -13.52
CA SER A 118 -0.87 -15.73 -14.11
C SER A 118 -2.20 -14.96 -14.13
N PRO A 119 -3.20 -15.36 -14.94
CA PRO A 119 -4.50 -14.71 -14.90
C PRO A 119 -5.22 -14.92 -13.55
N PHE A 120 -5.90 -13.88 -13.07
CA PHE A 120 -6.60 -13.89 -11.79
C PHE A 120 -7.97 -14.60 -11.89
N SER A 121 -8.02 -15.90 -11.59
CA SER A 121 -9.26 -16.66 -11.53
C SER A 121 -9.07 -18.00 -10.79
N ASN A 122 -10.14 -18.50 -10.16
CA ASN A 122 -10.15 -19.79 -9.47
C ASN A 122 -9.67 -20.97 -10.34
N ASP A 123 -10.04 -21.02 -11.62
CA ASP A 123 -9.63 -22.12 -12.51
C ASP A 123 -8.13 -22.11 -12.82
N ASN A 124 -7.50 -20.93 -12.78
CA ASN A 124 -6.08 -20.77 -13.08
C ASN A 124 -5.20 -20.99 -11.86
N PHE A 125 -5.64 -20.67 -10.64
CA PHE A 125 -4.76 -20.79 -9.47
C PHE A 125 -4.11 -22.17 -9.31
N PRO A 126 -4.82 -23.32 -9.45
CA PRO A 126 -4.19 -24.63 -9.33
C PRO A 126 -3.20 -24.94 -10.45
N VAL A 127 -3.48 -24.47 -11.67
CA VAL A 127 -2.66 -24.71 -12.86
C VAL A 127 -1.35 -23.94 -12.80
N TYR A 128 -1.42 -22.69 -12.33
CA TYR A 128 -0.27 -21.79 -12.28
C TYR A 128 0.46 -21.80 -10.94
N ALA A 129 -0.04 -22.54 -9.94
CA ALA A 129 0.59 -22.60 -8.63
C ALA A 129 2.00 -23.17 -8.67
N GLU A 130 2.89 -22.52 -7.91
CA GLU A 130 4.29 -22.90 -7.78
C GLU A 130 4.55 -23.47 -6.39
N ASP A 131 5.35 -24.54 -6.31
CA ASP A 131 5.82 -25.08 -5.03
C ASP A 131 7.13 -24.40 -4.68
N ILE A 132 7.05 -23.39 -3.82
CA ILE A 132 8.18 -22.54 -3.41
C ILE A 132 9.23 -23.34 -2.63
N GLU A 133 8.83 -24.44 -1.99
CA GLU A 133 9.71 -25.33 -1.23
C GLU A 133 10.14 -26.56 -2.06
N GLY A 134 9.63 -26.66 -3.29
CA GLY A 134 9.95 -27.71 -4.25
C GLY A 134 11.37 -27.60 -4.81
N VAL A 135 11.86 -28.71 -5.37
CA VAL A 135 13.20 -28.81 -5.97
C VAL A 135 13.19 -28.48 -7.47
N GLY A 136 14.31 -27.97 -7.98
CA GLY A 136 14.47 -27.64 -9.40
C GLY A 136 13.59 -26.47 -9.85
N ASP A 137 12.91 -26.61 -10.97
CA ASP A 137 12.09 -25.56 -11.60
C ASP A 137 10.64 -25.51 -11.05
N ALA A 138 10.42 -25.95 -9.80
CA ALA A 138 9.09 -25.99 -9.19
C ALA A 138 8.51 -24.58 -8.91
N ALA A 139 9.37 -23.56 -8.85
CA ALA A 139 8.98 -22.17 -8.61
C ALA A 139 9.81 -21.16 -9.43
N PRO A 140 9.64 -21.10 -10.76
CA PRO A 140 10.41 -20.20 -11.62
C PRO A 140 10.19 -18.72 -11.30
N SER A 141 9.00 -18.34 -10.82
CA SER A 141 8.72 -16.96 -10.39
C SER A 141 9.55 -16.61 -9.15
N PHE A 142 9.59 -17.53 -8.17
CA PHE A 142 10.40 -17.38 -6.96
C PHE A 142 11.90 -17.28 -7.27
N SER A 143 12.41 -18.21 -8.09
CA SER A 143 13.82 -18.26 -8.46
C SER A 143 14.25 -16.99 -9.21
N MET A 144 13.42 -16.49 -10.12
CA MET A 144 13.67 -15.23 -10.82
C MET A 144 13.80 -14.05 -9.86
N LEU A 145 12.87 -13.92 -8.89
CA LEU A 145 12.88 -12.82 -7.92
C LEU A 145 14.11 -12.88 -6.99
N SER A 146 14.45 -14.07 -6.51
CA SER A 146 15.66 -14.30 -5.69
C SER A 146 16.94 -13.91 -6.44
N GLU A 147 17.07 -14.34 -7.69
CA GLU A 147 18.21 -14.01 -8.54
C GLU A 147 18.30 -12.50 -8.84
N ALA A 148 17.17 -11.88 -9.22
CA ALA A 148 17.11 -10.45 -9.53
C ALA A 148 17.43 -9.58 -8.31
N ALA A 149 16.91 -9.92 -7.13
CA ALA A 149 17.22 -9.20 -5.89
C ALA A 149 18.73 -9.22 -5.59
N ARG A 150 19.37 -10.39 -5.73
CA ARG A 150 20.81 -10.56 -5.53
C ARG A 150 21.65 -9.83 -6.58
N SER A 151 21.30 -9.95 -7.86
CA SER A 151 22.11 -9.40 -8.96
C SER A 151 22.05 -7.87 -9.00
N LEU A 152 20.89 -7.30 -8.67
CA LEU A 152 20.67 -5.86 -8.64
C LEU A 152 20.94 -5.23 -7.26
N GLN A 153 21.15 -6.06 -6.23
CA GLN A 153 21.36 -5.65 -4.83
C GLN A 153 20.23 -4.74 -4.31
N ILE A 154 18.98 -5.12 -4.57
CA ILE A 154 17.78 -4.40 -4.13
C ILE A 154 16.87 -5.31 -3.32
N THR A 155 16.00 -4.71 -2.50
CA THR A 155 14.91 -5.44 -1.85
C THR A 155 13.74 -5.58 -2.82
N ILE A 156 13.14 -6.77 -2.90
CA ILE A 156 11.97 -7.01 -3.76
C ILE A 156 10.81 -7.52 -2.90
N ILE A 157 9.71 -6.77 -2.88
CA ILE A 157 8.40 -7.27 -2.49
C ILE A 157 7.79 -7.90 -3.73
N GLY A 158 7.84 -9.23 -3.79
CA GLY A 158 7.59 -10.05 -4.97
C GLY A 158 6.15 -10.09 -5.46
N GLY A 159 5.31 -9.10 -5.13
CA GLY A 159 3.91 -9.09 -5.48
C GLY A 159 3.23 -10.30 -4.85
N SER A 160 2.33 -10.96 -5.57
CA SER A 160 1.96 -12.32 -5.19
C SER A 160 1.85 -13.28 -6.36
N ILE A 161 1.91 -14.58 -6.05
CA ILE A 161 1.69 -15.69 -6.97
C ILE A 161 0.79 -16.73 -6.29
N PRO A 162 0.10 -17.61 -7.06
CA PRO A 162 -0.49 -18.80 -6.49
C PRO A 162 0.63 -19.73 -6.00
N GLU A 163 0.63 -20.06 -4.72
CA GLU A 163 1.57 -21.00 -4.09
C GLU A 163 0.87 -22.34 -3.88
N ARG A 164 1.57 -23.44 -4.18
CA ARG A 164 1.20 -24.79 -3.77
C ARG A 164 1.99 -25.20 -2.54
N SER A 165 1.31 -25.72 -1.53
CA SER A 165 1.95 -26.28 -0.33
C SER A 165 1.12 -27.46 0.15
N GLY A 166 1.61 -28.67 -0.16
CA GLY A 166 0.84 -29.90 -0.01
C GLY A 166 -0.40 -29.91 -0.91
N ASP A 167 -1.55 -30.19 -0.31
CA ASP A 167 -2.87 -30.19 -0.95
C ASP A 167 -3.53 -28.81 -1.02
N ARG A 168 -2.91 -27.79 -0.39
CA ARG A 168 -3.46 -26.44 -0.29
C ARG A 168 -2.83 -25.49 -1.30
N LEU A 169 -3.61 -24.47 -1.64
CA LEU A 169 -3.21 -23.35 -2.48
C LEU A 169 -3.31 -22.05 -1.69
N TYR A 170 -2.40 -21.12 -1.93
CA TYR A 170 -2.38 -19.82 -1.25
C TYR A 170 -2.12 -18.69 -2.24
N ASN A 171 -2.57 -17.48 -1.92
CA ASN A 171 -2.14 -16.25 -2.58
C ASN A 171 -0.95 -15.69 -1.79
N THR A 172 0.26 -15.76 -2.35
CA THR A 172 1.49 -15.64 -1.57
C THR A 172 2.43 -14.57 -2.10
N CYS A 173 2.81 -13.65 -1.22
CA CYS A 173 3.85 -12.64 -1.43
C CYS A 173 5.16 -13.06 -0.77
N CYS A 174 6.21 -13.21 -1.56
CA CYS A 174 7.58 -13.45 -1.07
C CYS A 174 8.38 -12.15 -1.04
N VAL A 175 9.12 -11.93 0.03
CA VAL A 175 10.01 -10.77 0.18
C VAL A 175 11.46 -11.22 0.12
N PHE A 176 12.24 -10.63 -0.78
CA PHE A 176 13.65 -10.95 -0.98
C PHE A 176 14.54 -9.80 -0.55
N GLY A 177 15.61 -10.14 0.19
CA GLY A 177 16.66 -9.20 0.56
C GLY A 177 17.66 -8.98 -0.57
N THR A 178 18.57 -8.02 -0.38
CA THR A 178 19.61 -7.64 -1.34
C THR A 178 20.61 -8.75 -1.65
N ASP A 179 20.66 -9.81 -0.83
CA ASP A 179 21.46 -11.02 -1.06
C ASP A 179 20.70 -12.14 -1.80
N GLY A 180 19.44 -11.89 -2.16
CA GLY A 180 18.55 -12.86 -2.80
C GLY A 180 17.88 -13.85 -1.86
N LYS A 181 18.10 -13.75 -0.54
CA LYS A 181 17.44 -14.63 0.42
C LYS A 181 16.00 -14.21 0.66
N LEU A 182 15.14 -15.20 0.89
CA LEU A 182 13.77 -15.00 1.34
C LEU A 182 13.78 -14.46 2.78
N LEU A 183 13.34 -13.22 2.97
CA LEU A 183 13.19 -12.58 4.28
C LEU A 183 11.85 -12.91 4.94
N GLY A 184 10.83 -13.18 4.12
CA GLY A 184 9.51 -13.53 4.62
C GLY A 184 8.56 -13.94 3.51
N LYS A 185 7.54 -14.71 3.90
CA LYS A 185 6.46 -15.18 3.04
C LYS A 185 5.13 -14.75 3.69
N HIS A 186 4.31 -14.01 2.96
CA HIS A 186 2.99 -13.59 3.40
C HIS A 186 1.93 -14.29 2.56
N ARG A 187 1.14 -15.15 3.20
CA ARG A 187 -0.06 -15.73 2.61
C ARG A 187 -1.23 -14.81 2.95
N LYS A 188 -2.00 -14.41 1.96
CA LYS A 188 -3.16 -13.50 2.10
C LYS A 188 -4.08 -14.00 3.21
N ILE A 189 -4.33 -13.16 4.21
CA ILE A 189 -5.07 -13.56 5.41
C ILE A 189 -6.57 -13.47 5.15
N HIS A 190 -7.00 -12.39 4.50
CA HIS A 190 -8.41 -12.16 4.20
C HIS A 190 -8.68 -12.48 2.72
N LEU A 191 -9.30 -13.63 2.47
CA LEU A 191 -9.67 -14.05 1.12
C LEU A 191 -10.77 -13.16 0.54
N PHE A 192 -10.73 -12.92 -0.77
CA PHE A 192 -11.68 -12.08 -1.46
C PHE A 192 -12.97 -12.82 -1.79
N ASP A 193 -13.86 -12.89 -0.80
CA ASP A 193 -15.19 -13.46 -0.94
C ASP A 193 -16.23 -12.35 -0.95
N ILE A 194 -16.64 -11.94 -2.15
CA ILE A 194 -17.65 -10.90 -2.34
C ILE A 194 -18.77 -11.34 -3.28
N ASP A 195 -19.94 -10.78 -3.03
CA ASP A 195 -21.10 -10.90 -3.88
C ASP A 195 -21.80 -9.54 -3.94
N ILE A 196 -21.56 -8.80 -5.02
CA ILE A 196 -22.20 -7.50 -5.29
C ILE A 196 -23.22 -7.76 -6.41
N PRO A 197 -24.52 -7.84 -6.09
CA PRO A 197 -25.55 -8.22 -7.04
C PRO A 197 -25.51 -7.36 -8.31
N GLY A 198 -25.41 -8.02 -9.47
CA GLY A 198 -25.38 -7.37 -10.78
C GLY A 198 -24.03 -6.78 -11.20
N GLU A 199 -23.01 -6.83 -10.35
CA GLU A 199 -21.69 -6.23 -10.61
C GLU A 199 -20.57 -7.29 -10.62
N ILE A 200 -20.27 -7.87 -9.45
CA ILE A 200 -19.20 -8.85 -9.32
C ILE A 200 -19.48 -9.86 -8.20
N THR A 201 -19.34 -11.14 -8.53
CA THR A 201 -19.32 -12.23 -7.56
C THR A 201 -17.99 -12.97 -7.72
N PHE A 202 -17.21 -13.03 -6.66
CA PHE A 202 -15.94 -13.76 -6.64
C PHE A 202 -15.74 -14.38 -5.26
N LYS A 203 -15.39 -15.66 -5.21
CA LYS A 203 -15.08 -16.38 -3.97
C LYS A 203 -13.71 -17.02 -4.11
N GLU A 204 -12.69 -16.33 -3.62
CA GLU A 204 -11.31 -16.81 -3.63
C GLU A 204 -11.16 -18.07 -2.76
N SER A 205 -11.98 -18.19 -1.70
CA SER A 205 -12.00 -19.36 -0.79
C SER A 205 -12.49 -20.67 -1.43
N ASN A 206 -13.08 -20.63 -2.62
CA ASN A 206 -13.41 -21.84 -3.37
C ASN A 206 -12.16 -22.62 -3.80
N THR A 207 -10.99 -21.96 -3.83
CA THR A 207 -9.75 -22.55 -4.36
C THR A 207 -8.54 -22.26 -3.48
N LEU A 208 -8.45 -21.07 -2.89
CA LEU A 208 -7.32 -20.68 -2.04
C LEU A 208 -7.64 -20.85 -0.57
N THR A 209 -6.58 -21.08 0.20
CA THR A 209 -6.57 -21.16 1.66
C THR A 209 -6.05 -19.84 2.24
N ALA A 210 -6.66 -19.39 3.33
CA ALA A 210 -6.22 -18.19 4.04
C ALA A 210 -4.87 -18.42 4.72
N GLY A 211 -4.05 -17.36 4.79
CA GLY A 211 -2.87 -17.33 5.63
C GLY A 211 -3.22 -17.17 7.11
N GLU A 212 -2.31 -17.60 7.98
CA GLU A 212 -2.54 -17.65 9.43
C GLU A 212 -1.70 -16.62 10.21
N HIS A 213 -0.85 -15.85 9.52
CA HIS A 213 0.11 -14.96 10.17
C HIS A 213 0.22 -13.59 9.47
N ALA A 214 0.19 -12.53 10.28
CA ALA A 214 0.60 -11.19 9.87
C ALA A 214 2.13 -11.17 9.62
N THR A 215 2.55 -10.67 8.45
CA THR A 215 3.95 -10.72 8.02
C THR A 215 4.58 -9.34 8.10
N ILE A 216 5.65 -9.25 8.89
CA ILE A 216 6.48 -8.06 9.02
C ILE A 216 7.93 -8.46 8.82
N VAL A 217 8.68 -7.70 8.02
CA VAL A 217 10.05 -8.03 7.64
C VAL A 217 10.96 -6.83 7.86
N ASP A 218 12.14 -7.07 8.41
CA ASP A 218 13.22 -6.09 8.46
C ASP A 218 14.02 -6.20 7.16
N THR A 219 14.28 -5.05 6.54
CA THR A 219 14.99 -4.94 5.25
C THR A 219 16.01 -3.80 5.32
N ASP A 220 16.86 -3.69 4.30
CA ASP A 220 17.83 -2.59 4.19
C ASP A 220 17.17 -1.22 4.02
N VAL A 221 15.87 -1.17 3.69
CA VAL A 221 15.08 0.06 3.60
C VAL A 221 14.11 0.23 4.77
N GLY A 222 14.29 -0.52 5.85
CA GLY A 222 13.49 -0.44 7.06
C GLY A 222 12.48 -1.58 7.21
N ARG A 223 11.63 -1.46 8.23
CA ARG A 223 10.63 -2.47 8.58
C ARG A 223 9.35 -2.32 7.78
N ILE A 224 8.95 -3.38 7.08
CA ILE A 224 7.81 -3.38 6.15
C ILE A 224 6.74 -4.37 6.61
N GLY A 225 5.49 -3.91 6.70
CA GLY A 225 4.31 -4.78 6.87
C GLY A 225 3.75 -5.18 5.50
N ILE A 226 3.39 -6.45 5.33
CA ILE A 226 2.88 -6.98 4.05
C ILE A 226 1.40 -7.36 4.19
N GLY A 227 0.57 -6.89 3.27
CA GLY A 227 -0.77 -7.42 3.07
C GLY A 227 -1.01 -7.65 1.59
N ILE A 228 -2.03 -8.41 1.22
CA ILE A 228 -2.42 -8.59 -0.19
C ILE A 228 -3.86 -8.15 -0.39
N CYS A 229 -4.05 -7.17 -1.27
CA CYS A 229 -5.34 -6.75 -1.80
C CYS A 229 -6.42 -6.55 -0.74
N HIS A 230 -7.27 -7.56 -0.54
CA HIS A 230 -8.39 -7.53 0.40
C HIS A 230 -7.96 -7.30 1.85
N ASP A 231 -6.71 -7.64 2.23
CA ASP A 231 -6.14 -7.33 3.53
C ASP A 231 -6.17 -5.82 3.85
N ILE A 232 -6.13 -4.95 2.83
CA ILE A 232 -6.23 -3.50 3.04
C ILE A 232 -7.57 -3.10 3.66
N ARG A 233 -8.63 -3.91 3.52
CA ARG A 233 -9.96 -3.57 4.03
C ARG A 233 -10.08 -3.70 5.55
N PHE A 234 -9.11 -4.36 6.19
CA PHE A 234 -9.10 -4.66 7.63
C PHE A 234 -8.11 -3.71 8.33
N PRO A 235 -8.57 -2.56 8.86
CA PRO A 235 -7.69 -1.57 9.48
C PRO A 235 -6.90 -2.13 10.67
N GLU A 236 -7.43 -3.14 11.36
CA GLU A 236 -6.80 -3.82 12.49
C GLU A 236 -5.41 -4.35 12.10
N LEU A 237 -5.27 -4.94 10.90
CA LEU A 237 -4.00 -5.48 10.44
C LEU A 237 -2.95 -4.37 10.25
N ALA A 238 -3.34 -3.22 9.72
CA ALA A 238 -2.45 -2.07 9.58
C ALA A 238 -2.06 -1.46 10.94
N ILE A 239 -3.00 -1.42 11.90
CA ILE A 239 -2.72 -0.97 13.27
C ILE A 239 -1.72 -1.93 13.94
N LEU A 240 -1.86 -3.24 13.73
CA LEU A 240 -0.90 -4.24 14.22
C LEU A 240 0.49 -4.02 13.62
N TYR A 241 0.60 -3.80 12.30
CA TYR A 241 1.89 -3.52 11.68
C TYR A 241 2.55 -2.24 12.21
N ALA A 242 1.77 -1.17 12.38
CA ALA A 242 2.25 0.07 12.99
C ALA A 242 2.73 -0.16 14.43
N ALA A 243 1.97 -0.91 15.23
CA ALA A 243 2.32 -1.28 16.60
C ALA A 243 3.51 -2.24 16.69
N ARG A 244 3.90 -2.90 15.60
CA ARG A 244 5.12 -3.71 15.48
C ARG A 244 6.30 -2.92 14.88
N GLY A 245 6.14 -1.60 14.69
CA GLY A 245 7.20 -0.70 14.25
C GLY A 245 7.40 -0.66 12.73
N ALA A 246 6.37 -0.94 11.92
CA ALA A 246 6.46 -0.76 10.48
C ALA A 246 6.62 0.73 10.11
N HIS A 247 7.46 0.99 9.11
CA HIS A 247 7.63 2.30 8.47
C HIS A 247 6.79 2.43 7.20
N LEU A 248 6.61 1.31 6.51
CA LEU A 248 5.95 1.19 5.23
C LEU A 248 5.03 -0.05 5.27
N LEU A 249 3.83 0.09 4.72
CA LEU A 249 2.97 -1.04 4.40
C LEU A 249 2.94 -1.23 2.89
N CYS A 250 3.16 -2.46 2.43
CA CYS A 250 3.09 -2.82 1.03
C CYS A 250 1.88 -3.73 0.78
N TYR A 251 1.04 -3.34 -0.18
CA TYR A 251 -0.12 -4.10 -0.63
C TYR A 251 -0.06 -4.35 -2.14
N PRO A 252 0.54 -5.46 -2.61
CA PRO A 252 0.18 -5.99 -3.92
C PRO A 252 -1.34 -6.21 -3.95
N GLY A 253 -2.04 -5.71 -4.96
CA GLY A 253 -3.48 -5.92 -5.04
C GLY A 253 -4.12 -5.58 -6.36
N ALA A 254 -5.09 -6.39 -6.77
CA ALA A 254 -5.89 -6.19 -7.97
C ALA A 254 -7.33 -5.89 -7.57
N PHE A 255 -7.69 -4.63 -7.32
CA PHE A 255 -9.10 -4.26 -7.19
C PHE A 255 -9.79 -4.30 -8.56
N ASN A 256 -11.07 -4.65 -8.60
CA ASN A 256 -11.87 -4.56 -9.82
C ASN A 256 -12.35 -3.13 -10.09
N ILE A 257 -12.92 -2.86 -11.25
CA ILE A 257 -13.39 -1.52 -11.65
C ILE A 257 -14.49 -0.95 -10.73
N THR A 258 -15.38 -1.79 -10.21
CA THR A 258 -16.51 -1.37 -9.35
C THR A 258 -16.01 -0.90 -7.99
N THR A 259 -15.20 -1.71 -7.32
CA THR A 259 -14.67 -1.39 -5.99
C THR A 259 -13.45 -0.47 -6.03
N GLY A 260 -12.64 -0.57 -7.09
CA GLY A 260 -11.42 0.22 -7.27
C GLY A 260 -11.70 1.71 -7.41
N SER A 261 -12.67 2.06 -8.24
CA SER A 261 -13.07 3.46 -8.48
C SER A 261 -13.55 4.19 -7.23
N LEU A 262 -14.08 3.47 -6.25
CA LEU A 262 -14.62 4.04 -5.01
C LEU A 262 -13.64 3.94 -3.83
N LEU A 263 -12.95 2.82 -3.69
CA LEU A 263 -12.33 2.43 -2.43
C LEU A 263 -10.80 2.32 -2.50
N TRP A 264 -10.21 2.14 -3.69
CA TRP A 264 -8.77 1.91 -3.79
C TRP A 264 -7.98 3.07 -3.18
N GLU A 265 -8.24 4.30 -3.62
CA GLU A 265 -7.54 5.48 -3.11
C GLU A 265 -7.91 5.80 -1.65
N LEU A 266 -9.19 5.67 -1.30
CA LEU A 266 -9.66 5.96 0.04
C LEU A 266 -8.97 5.07 1.09
N MET A 267 -8.88 3.76 0.82
CA MET A 267 -8.35 2.80 1.78
C MET A 267 -6.85 3.00 2.00
N GLN A 268 -6.06 3.17 0.94
CA GLN A 268 -4.62 3.42 1.08
C GLN A 268 -4.32 4.69 1.89
N ARG A 269 -5.08 5.77 1.63
CA ARG A 269 -4.94 7.04 2.36
C ARG A 269 -5.35 6.90 3.83
N ALA A 270 -6.43 6.19 4.11
CA ALA A 270 -6.84 5.89 5.47
C ALA A 270 -5.77 5.08 6.22
N ARG A 271 -5.23 4.01 5.62
CA ARG A 271 -4.16 3.21 6.27
C ARG A 271 -2.92 4.05 6.56
N ALA A 272 -2.51 4.94 5.65
CA ALA A 272 -1.38 5.83 5.86
C ALA A 272 -1.64 6.86 6.97
N ALA A 273 -2.78 7.56 6.89
CA ALA A 273 -3.12 8.65 7.81
C ALA A 273 -3.38 8.17 9.25
N ASP A 274 -4.12 7.08 9.42
CA ASP A 274 -4.51 6.55 10.74
C ASP A 274 -3.32 5.94 11.50
N ASN A 275 -2.32 5.43 10.76
CA ASN A 275 -1.16 4.75 11.32
C ASN A 275 0.13 5.57 11.23
N GLN A 276 0.08 6.74 10.58
CA GLN A 276 1.18 7.70 10.43
C GLN A 276 2.44 7.02 9.89
N LEU A 277 2.31 6.36 8.74
CA LEU A 277 3.34 5.60 8.03
C LEU A 277 3.11 5.66 6.51
N PHE A 278 4.08 5.20 5.70
CA PHE A 278 3.91 5.14 4.25
C PHE A 278 3.05 3.93 3.85
N VAL A 279 2.31 4.05 2.76
CA VAL A 279 1.58 2.93 2.14
C VAL A 279 1.90 2.88 0.66
N ALA A 280 2.34 1.72 0.18
CA ALA A 280 2.57 1.44 -1.23
C ALA A 280 1.62 0.35 -1.70
N THR A 281 0.90 0.61 -2.80
CA THR A 281 0.01 -0.35 -3.45
C THR A 281 0.47 -0.61 -4.87
N CYS A 282 0.42 -1.87 -5.32
CA CYS A 282 0.79 -2.21 -6.69
C CYS A 282 -0.25 -3.14 -7.32
N SER A 283 -0.88 -2.66 -8.39
CA SER A 283 -1.91 -3.36 -9.15
C SER A 283 -1.35 -3.86 -10.49
N PRO A 284 -1.91 -4.94 -11.06
CA PRO A 284 -1.76 -5.21 -12.47
C PRO A 284 -2.33 -4.05 -13.30
N ALA A 285 -1.81 -3.87 -14.51
CA ALA A 285 -2.41 -3.00 -15.51
C ALA A 285 -3.80 -3.52 -15.90
N ARG A 286 -4.67 -2.62 -16.35
CA ARG A 286 -6.02 -2.98 -16.76
C ARG A 286 -5.99 -3.70 -18.10
N ASP A 287 -6.54 -4.91 -18.11
CA ASP A 287 -6.91 -5.62 -19.33
C ASP A 287 -8.43 -5.79 -19.39
N THR A 288 -9.07 -5.16 -20.38
CA THR A 288 -10.53 -5.26 -20.59
C THR A 288 -10.97 -6.58 -21.21
N GLY A 289 -10.03 -7.37 -21.75
CA GLY A 289 -10.27 -8.72 -22.26
C GLY A 289 -10.11 -9.82 -21.21
N ALA A 290 -9.58 -9.50 -20.02
CA ALA A 290 -9.40 -10.45 -18.94
C ALA A 290 -10.73 -10.77 -18.23
N CYS A 291 -10.84 -11.97 -17.66
CA CYS A 291 -11.99 -12.36 -16.85
C CYS A 291 -12.13 -11.53 -15.57
N TYR A 292 -11.01 -11.05 -15.03
CA TYR A 292 -10.98 -10.11 -13.91
C TYR A 292 -10.30 -8.83 -14.35
N VAL A 293 -11.09 -7.77 -14.53
CA VAL A 293 -10.60 -6.47 -15.02
C VAL A 293 -10.06 -5.65 -13.85
N ALA A 294 -8.73 -5.59 -13.74
CA ALA A 294 -8.05 -4.81 -12.71
C ALA A 294 -8.28 -3.30 -12.86
N TRP A 295 -8.28 -2.60 -11.73
CA TRP A 295 -8.45 -1.16 -11.64
C TRP A 295 -7.21 -0.42 -12.18
N GLY A 296 -6.00 -0.91 -11.87
CA GLY A 296 -4.73 -0.21 -12.07
C GLY A 296 -4.42 0.70 -10.89
N HIS A 297 -3.86 1.89 -11.16
CA HIS A 297 -3.60 2.92 -10.16
C HIS A 297 -2.67 2.48 -9.01
N SER A 298 -1.60 1.75 -9.30
CA SER A 298 -0.50 1.58 -8.34
C SER A 298 -0.10 2.92 -7.74
N THR A 299 -0.05 3.02 -6.40
CA THR A 299 0.07 4.32 -5.71
C THR A 299 1.05 4.26 -4.55
N LEU A 300 1.80 5.35 -4.36
CA LEU A 300 2.55 5.63 -3.13
C LEU A 300 1.84 6.74 -2.34
N VAL A 301 1.60 6.50 -1.06
CA VAL A 301 0.94 7.42 -0.13
C VAL A 301 1.85 7.73 1.05
N GLY A 302 1.96 9.01 1.39
CA GLY A 302 2.76 9.50 2.50
C GLY A 302 2.04 9.48 3.86
N PRO A 303 2.77 9.73 4.98
CA PRO A 303 2.25 9.63 6.33
C PRO A 303 1.14 10.64 6.70
N PHE A 304 0.94 11.70 5.90
CA PHE A 304 -0.17 12.64 6.07
C PHE A 304 -1.43 12.19 5.31
N GLY A 305 -1.39 11.07 4.59
CA GLY A 305 -2.46 10.59 3.72
C GLY A 305 -2.49 11.27 2.36
N GLU A 306 -1.40 11.94 1.97
CA GLU A 306 -1.17 12.54 0.67
C GLU A 306 -0.74 11.49 -0.36
N VAL A 307 -1.31 11.56 -1.57
CA VAL A 307 -0.87 10.73 -2.70
C VAL A 307 0.39 11.35 -3.27
N ILE A 308 1.52 10.63 -3.17
CA ILE A 308 2.82 11.08 -3.66
C ILE A 308 2.92 10.84 -5.17
N ALA A 309 2.55 9.63 -5.61
CA ALA A 309 2.45 9.29 -7.03
C ALA A 309 1.42 8.19 -7.25
N MET A 310 0.77 8.20 -8.40
CA MET A 310 -0.27 7.24 -8.79
C MET A 310 -0.18 6.93 -10.29
N ALA A 311 -0.30 5.66 -10.65
CA ALA A 311 -0.28 5.20 -12.03
C ALA A 311 -1.64 5.46 -12.70
N GLY A 312 -1.68 5.35 -14.03
CA GLY A 312 -2.94 5.25 -14.75
C GLY A 312 -3.47 3.81 -14.77
N HIS A 313 -4.15 3.46 -15.87
CA HIS A 313 -4.63 2.10 -16.13
C HIS A 313 -3.60 1.23 -16.87
N GLU A 314 -2.72 1.86 -17.63
CA GLU A 314 -1.73 1.21 -18.51
C GLU A 314 -0.55 0.62 -17.73
N GLU A 315 0.24 -0.24 -18.38
CA GLU A 315 1.53 -0.71 -17.83
C GLU A 315 2.44 0.48 -17.52
N ALA A 316 3.03 0.50 -16.32
CA ALA A 316 3.84 1.63 -15.86
C ALA A 316 4.81 1.24 -14.75
N ILE A 317 5.92 1.96 -14.65
CA ILE A 317 6.87 1.88 -13.53
C ILE A 317 6.96 3.27 -12.89
N ILE A 318 6.42 3.40 -11.69
CA ILE A 318 6.57 4.59 -10.86
C ILE A 318 7.81 4.43 -10.02
N VAL A 319 8.65 5.46 -9.93
CA VAL A 319 9.84 5.46 -9.05
C VAL A 319 9.84 6.78 -8.29
N GLU A 320 9.67 6.72 -6.97
CA GLU A 320 9.57 7.89 -6.11
C GLU A 320 10.45 7.76 -4.87
N GLU A 321 10.81 8.91 -4.27
CA GLU A 321 11.56 8.95 -3.02
C GLU A 321 10.62 8.77 -1.81
N VAL A 322 11.01 7.89 -0.90
CA VAL A 322 10.46 7.77 0.45
C VAL A 322 11.41 8.46 1.41
N ASP A 323 10.89 9.36 2.23
CA ASP A 323 11.63 10.08 3.28
C ASP A 323 11.01 9.79 4.66
N TYR A 324 11.65 8.93 5.45
CA TYR A 324 11.12 8.53 6.75
C TYR A 324 11.15 9.62 7.81
N SER A 325 11.85 10.74 7.58
CA SER A 325 11.73 11.91 8.48
C SER A 325 10.31 12.45 8.53
N LEU A 326 9.50 12.21 7.48
CA LEU A 326 8.08 12.58 7.45
C LEU A 326 7.24 11.79 8.45
N ILE A 327 7.62 10.56 8.81
CA ILE A 327 6.94 9.77 9.86
C ILE A 327 7.13 10.45 11.21
N GLU A 328 8.37 10.83 11.54
CA GLU A 328 8.70 11.50 12.80
C GLU A 328 8.02 12.87 12.89
N LEU A 329 8.07 13.65 11.81
CA LEU A 329 7.38 14.93 11.71
C LEU A 329 5.87 14.76 11.92
N ARG A 330 5.26 13.76 11.29
CA ARG A 330 3.83 13.47 11.41
C ARG A 330 3.44 13.10 12.84
N ARG A 331 4.20 12.18 13.47
CA ARG A 331 3.92 11.67 14.83
C ARG A 331 4.18 12.71 15.92
N SER A 332 5.15 13.60 15.73
CA SER A 332 5.37 14.73 16.65
C SER A 332 4.31 15.81 16.52
N SER A 333 3.82 16.07 15.29
CA SER A 333 2.78 17.08 15.03
C SER A 333 1.39 16.63 15.50
N ILE A 334 1.06 15.35 15.35
CA ILE A 334 -0.21 14.76 15.78
C ILE A 334 0.09 13.46 16.55
N PRO A 335 0.32 13.50 17.88
CA PRO A 335 0.78 12.35 18.65
C PRO A 335 -0.36 11.36 18.98
N LEU A 336 -0.92 10.70 17.96
CA LEU A 336 -2.08 9.79 18.11
C LEU A 336 -1.83 8.71 19.17
N ASN A 337 -0.62 8.17 19.22
CA ASN A 337 -0.26 7.12 20.19
C ASN A 337 -0.34 7.58 21.65
N GLN A 338 -0.21 8.88 21.94
CA GLN A 338 -0.37 9.41 23.30
C GLN A 338 -1.84 9.66 23.68
N GLN A 339 -2.74 9.61 22.70
CA GLN A 339 -4.15 9.98 22.83
C GLN A 339 -5.10 8.78 22.74
N ARG A 340 -4.57 7.58 22.44
CA ARG A 340 -5.38 6.35 22.41
C ARG A 340 -5.98 6.08 23.80
N ARG A 341 -7.22 5.56 23.81
CA ARG A 341 -8.01 5.28 25.03
C ARG A 341 -7.93 3.81 25.41
N GLY A 342 -6.77 3.36 25.89
CA GLY A 342 -6.57 1.98 26.36
C GLY A 342 -7.43 1.60 27.57
N ASP A 343 -7.97 2.61 28.26
CA ASP A 343 -8.99 2.49 29.28
C ASP A 343 -10.38 2.13 28.72
N LEU A 344 -10.64 2.39 27.42
CA LEU A 344 -11.93 2.11 26.76
C LEU A 344 -11.87 0.96 25.77
N TYR A 345 -10.78 0.83 25.02
CA TYR A 345 -10.65 -0.19 23.98
C TYR A 345 -9.24 -0.75 23.93
N ARG A 346 -9.12 -1.99 23.46
CA ARG A 346 -7.83 -2.64 23.21
C ARG A 346 -7.86 -3.42 21.91
N LEU A 347 -6.82 -3.27 21.11
CA LEU A 347 -6.52 -4.17 20.00
C LEU A 347 -5.53 -5.24 20.49
N VAL A 348 -5.89 -6.52 20.37
CA VAL A 348 -5.06 -7.62 20.87
C VAL A 348 -4.33 -8.31 19.73
N ASP A 349 -3.00 -8.21 19.73
CA ASP A 349 -2.09 -8.97 18.90
C ASP A 349 -1.90 -10.37 19.48
N VAL A 350 -2.79 -11.29 19.10
CA VAL A 350 -2.83 -12.66 19.63
C VAL A 350 -1.50 -13.40 19.39
N HIS A 351 -0.90 -13.24 18.20
CA HIS A 351 0.34 -13.93 17.88
C HIS A 351 1.49 -13.45 18.77
N ARG A 352 1.66 -12.13 18.93
CA ARG A 352 2.75 -11.59 19.73
C ARG A 352 2.53 -11.81 21.23
N LEU A 353 1.28 -11.88 21.67
CA LEU A 353 0.94 -12.24 23.05
C LEU A 353 1.38 -13.67 23.36
N ASN A 354 1.03 -14.63 22.50
CA ASN A 354 1.37 -16.04 22.69
C ASN A 354 2.87 -16.32 22.58
N SER A 355 3.60 -15.60 21.72
CA SER A 355 5.05 -15.76 21.58
C SER A 355 5.86 -15.26 22.79
N ARG A 356 5.25 -14.49 23.71
CA ARG A 356 5.89 -14.06 24.97
C ARG A 356 5.60 -15.00 26.15
N GLY A 357 4.72 -15.98 25.96
CA GLY A 357 4.34 -16.97 26.98
C GLY A 357 5.15 -18.27 26.93
N LEU A 358 6.20 -18.33 26.11
CA LEU A 358 7.17 -19.43 26.02
C LEU A 358 8.50 -19.02 26.63
#